data_AF-A0A2Z2PWF9-F1
#
_entry.id   AF-A0A2Z2PWF9-F1
#
_cell.length_a   1.000
_cell.length_b   1.000
_cell.length_c   1.000
_cell.angle_alpha   90.00
_cell.angle_beta   90.00
_cell.angle_gamma   90.00
#
_symmetry.space_group_name_H-M   'P 1'
#
loop_
_entity.id
_entity.type
_entity.pdbx_description
1 polymer ?
#
loop_
_entity_poly.entity_id
_entity_poly.type
_entity_poly.pdbx_seq_one_letter_code
_entity_poly.pdbx_strand_id
1 'polypeptide(L)'
;MYYERPVFDIVDTWEIREREVLKPVLSVAEEDYCYFVQNTVASAQRSWVDLVANLFNSPDSDIDDALNRFADAPCLHGPTLEPMNLILKGSPMYVYCSFEEMRSCATKRFYEGISNRGVVICTVPPYAEGVTRDDMNVWQNQACVNTCSGKNDLDAYIAFLPTSSLQESSYWHTKNGIYSFLAPSQTDAFCCEILCVGRALFEDRSRKEKLRNCLLKLLNYRLKLLF
;
A
#
# COMPACT_ATOMS: atom_id res chain seq x y z
N MET A 1 12.88 3.43 29.28
CA MET A 1 13.08 2.23 28.45
C MET A 1 12.50 2.51 27.08
N TYR A 2 13.17 2.15 25.99
CA TYR A 2 12.65 2.41 24.64
C TYR A 2 11.86 1.19 24.16
N TYR A 3 10.69 1.41 23.56
CA TYR A 3 9.94 0.35 22.88
C TYR A 3 10.47 0.23 21.45
N GLU A 4 10.99 -0.94 21.10
CA GLU A 4 11.38 -1.26 19.73
C GLU A 4 10.30 -2.15 19.12
N ARG A 5 9.58 -1.63 18.13
CA ARG A 5 8.51 -2.38 17.47
C ARG A 5 9.14 -3.50 16.63
N PRO A 6 8.62 -4.73 16.70
CA PRO A 6 8.98 -5.78 15.75
C PRO A 6 8.76 -5.32 14.32
N VAL A 7 9.56 -5.84 13.39
CA VAL A 7 9.50 -5.43 11.98
C VAL A 7 9.07 -6.61 11.11
N PHE A 8 8.15 -6.34 10.18
CA PHE A 8 7.70 -7.33 9.22
C PHE A 8 8.70 -7.47 8.05
N ASP A 9 8.86 -8.71 7.57
CA ASP A 9 9.63 -8.99 6.36
C ASP A 9 8.71 -8.88 5.15
N ILE A 10 8.92 -7.82 4.37
CA ILE A 10 8.08 -7.49 3.21
C ILE A 10 8.13 -8.61 2.16
N VAL A 11 6.96 -8.96 1.64
CA VAL A 11 6.86 -9.89 0.50
C VAL A 11 7.13 -9.15 -0.81
N ASP A 12 8.20 -9.52 -1.50
CA ASP A 12 8.53 -9.02 -2.84
C ASP A 12 7.96 -9.96 -3.91
N THR A 13 7.01 -9.45 -4.70
CA THR A 13 6.38 -10.17 -5.81
C THR A 13 6.84 -9.66 -7.17
N TRP A 14 7.93 -8.90 -7.23
CA TRP A 14 8.39 -8.23 -8.44
C TRP A 14 8.57 -9.15 -9.63
N GLU A 15 8.97 -10.42 -9.44
CA GLU A 15 9.17 -11.37 -10.53
C GLU A 15 7.90 -12.07 -11.01
N ILE A 16 6.78 -11.94 -10.30
CA ILE A 16 5.50 -12.53 -10.72
C ILE A 16 4.95 -11.75 -11.91
N ARG A 17 4.52 -12.47 -12.96
CA ARG A 17 4.00 -11.89 -14.21
C ARG A 17 2.56 -12.28 -14.50
N GLU A 18 2.10 -13.37 -13.91
CA GLU A 18 0.76 -13.94 -14.08
C GLU A 18 -0.18 -13.47 -12.96
N ARG A 19 -1.38 -13.03 -13.34
CA ARG A 19 -2.39 -12.52 -12.38
C ARG A 19 -2.88 -13.63 -11.46
N GLU A 20 -3.02 -14.82 -12.02
CA GLU A 20 -3.48 -16.05 -11.40
C GLU A 20 -2.52 -16.52 -10.30
N VAL A 21 -1.24 -16.12 -10.38
CA VAL A 21 -0.21 -16.38 -9.37
C VAL A 21 -0.11 -15.21 -8.39
N LEU A 22 -0.17 -13.96 -8.87
CA LEU A 22 -0.04 -12.78 -8.00
C LEU A 22 -1.18 -12.70 -6.97
N LYS A 23 -2.41 -13.00 -7.38
CA LYS A 23 -3.60 -12.94 -6.51
C LYS A 23 -3.48 -13.81 -5.26
N PRO A 24 -3.22 -15.13 -5.34
CA PRO A 24 -3.06 -15.95 -4.15
C PRO A 24 -1.84 -15.56 -3.32
N VAL A 25 -0.72 -15.14 -3.93
CA VAL A 25 0.47 -14.70 -3.17
C VAL A 25 0.18 -13.45 -2.33
N LEU A 26 -0.56 -12.48 -2.88
CA LEU A 26 -0.99 -11.31 -2.12
C LEU A 26 -1.95 -11.65 -0.98
N SER A 27 -2.84 -12.62 -1.17
CA SER A 27 -3.71 -13.12 -0.11
C SER A 27 -2.92 -13.76 1.03
N VAL A 28 -1.89 -14.54 0.71
CA VAL A 28 -1.01 -15.14 1.73
C VAL A 28 -0.19 -14.06 2.45
N ALA A 29 0.34 -13.07 1.73
CA ALA A 29 1.06 -11.96 2.34
C ALA A 29 0.20 -11.14 3.31
N GLU A 30 -1.08 -10.95 2.98
CA GLU A 30 -2.07 -10.33 3.88
C GLU A 30 -2.28 -11.15 5.16
N GLU A 31 -2.46 -12.46 5.02
CA GLU A 31 -2.64 -13.39 6.15
C GLU A 31 -1.41 -13.42 7.06
N ASP A 32 -0.22 -13.52 6.47
CA ASP A 32 1.06 -13.51 7.19
C ASP A 32 1.27 -12.20 7.96
N TYR A 33 0.95 -11.06 7.33
CA TYR A 33 1.03 -9.76 7.99
C TYR A 33 0.01 -9.64 9.14
N CYS A 34 -1.24 -10.08 8.93
CA CYS A 34 -2.24 -10.13 9.99
C CYS A 34 -1.78 -10.99 11.18
N TYR A 35 -1.19 -12.15 10.89
CA TYR A 35 -0.64 -13.05 11.90
C TYR A 35 0.51 -12.37 12.66
N PHE A 36 1.44 -11.72 11.95
CA PHE A 36 2.54 -10.96 12.54
C PHE A 36 2.04 -9.86 13.49
N VAL A 37 1.06 -9.06 13.06
CA VAL A 37 0.48 -7.98 13.88
C VAL A 37 -0.14 -8.56 15.16
N GLN A 38 -0.91 -9.64 15.06
CA GLN A 38 -1.62 -10.23 16.20
C GLN A 38 -0.71 -10.98 17.17
N ASN A 39 0.28 -11.71 16.67
CA ASN A 39 1.06 -12.63 17.48
C ASN A 39 2.44 -12.09 17.87
N THR A 40 3.02 -11.21 17.04
CA THR A 40 4.35 -10.66 17.28
C THR A 40 4.25 -9.24 17.83
N VAL A 41 3.60 -8.33 17.10
CA VAL A 41 3.50 -6.91 17.51
C VAL A 41 2.67 -6.77 18.78
N ALA A 42 1.46 -7.35 18.82
CA ALA A 42 0.62 -7.29 20.01
C ALA A 42 1.27 -7.92 21.25
N SER A 43 2.06 -8.98 21.07
CA SER A 43 2.79 -9.61 22.18
C SER A 43 3.91 -8.70 22.68
N ALA A 44 4.69 -8.10 21.78
CA ALA A 44 5.78 -7.21 22.14
C ALA A 44 5.27 -5.95 22.86
N GLN A 45 4.15 -5.36 22.42
CA GLN A 45 3.51 -4.22 23.07
C GLN A 45 3.11 -4.57 24.51
N ARG A 46 2.38 -5.67 24.70
CA ARG A 46 1.95 -6.13 26.04
C ARG A 46 3.12 -6.40 26.96
N SER A 47 4.12 -7.16 26.50
CA SER A 47 5.31 -7.46 27.32
C SER A 47 6.10 -6.20 27.70
N TRP A 48 6.15 -5.20 26.83
CA TRP A 48 6.80 -3.93 27.14
C TRP A 48 6.02 -3.12 28.18
N VAL A 49 4.69 -3.06 28.06
CA VAL A 49 3.83 -2.38 29.04
C VAL A 49 3.93 -3.06 30.41
N ASP A 50 3.87 -4.39 30.48
CA ASP A 50 4.03 -5.16 31.72
C ASP A 50 5.37 -4.82 32.40
N LEU A 51 6.44 -4.71 31.62
CA LEU A 51 7.76 -4.36 32.14
C LEU A 51 7.80 -2.92 32.68
N VAL A 52 7.18 -1.97 31.99
CA VAL A 52 7.10 -0.57 32.46
C VAL A 52 6.27 -0.47 33.74
N ALA A 53 5.11 -1.12 33.80
CA ALA A 53 4.26 -1.11 34.99
C ALA A 53 4.96 -1.74 36.21
N ASN A 54 5.75 -2.80 36.01
CA ASN A 54 6.52 -3.41 37.09
C ASN A 54 7.68 -2.53 37.60
N LEU A 55 8.24 -1.67 36.74
CA LEU A 55 9.35 -0.78 37.10
C LEU A 55 8.88 0.56 37.65
N PHE A 56 7.70 1.02 37.24
CA PHE A 56 7.16 2.33 37.56
C PHE A 56 5.70 2.20 38.02
N ASN A 57 5.45 2.50 39.29
CA ASN A 57 4.10 2.81 39.76
C ASN A 57 3.81 4.26 39.39
N SER A 58 3.16 4.49 38.24
CA SER A 58 2.66 5.81 37.87
C SER A 58 1.48 6.16 38.79
N PRO A 59 1.46 7.34 39.44
CA PRO A 59 0.26 7.86 40.08
C PRO A 59 -0.66 8.59 39.09
N ASP A 60 -0.26 8.70 37.82
CA ASP A 60 -0.96 9.45 36.77
C ASP A 60 -1.86 8.53 35.95
N SER A 61 -3.18 8.75 36.05
CA SER A 61 -4.21 7.97 35.35
C SER A 61 -4.14 8.10 33.84
N ASP A 62 -3.71 9.25 33.31
CA ASP A 62 -3.67 9.48 31.86
C ASP A 62 -2.55 8.65 31.21
N ILE A 63 -1.45 8.47 31.96
CA ILE A 63 -0.33 7.60 31.56
C ILE A 63 -0.78 6.13 31.57
N ASP A 64 -1.48 5.71 32.63
CA ASP A 64 -1.98 4.34 32.74
C ASP A 64 -2.98 4.02 31.61
N ASP A 65 -3.87 4.95 31.29
CA ASP A 65 -4.81 4.82 30.17
C ASP A 65 -4.11 4.77 28.81
N ALA A 66 -3.05 5.54 28.61
CA ALA A 66 -2.24 5.47 27.39
C ALA A 66 -1.52 4.13 27.25
N LEU A 67 -0.96 3.59 28.34
CA LEU A 67 -0.30 2.29 28.35
C LEU A 67 -1.28 1.14 28.11
N ASN A 68 -2.47 1.18 28.73
CA ASN A 68 -3.51 0.18 28.53
C ASN A 68 -3.99 0.16 27.07
N ARG A 69 -4.29 1.33 26.49
CA ARG A 69 -4.66 1.44 25.07
C ARG A 69 -3.57 0.88 24.15
N PHE A 70 -2.30 1.10 24.50
CA PHE A 70 -1.15 0.64 23.73
C PHE A 70 -0.96 -0.88 23.88
N ALA A 71 -1.28 -1.47 25.02
CA ALA A 71 -1.26 -2.91 25.21
C ALA A 71 -2.41 -3.62 24.46
N ASP A 72 -3.57 -2.97 24.37
CA ASP A 72 -4.80 -3.57 23.83
C ASP A 72 -4.83 -3.63 22.30
N ALA A 73 -4.28 -2.62 21.62
CA ALA A 73 -4.43 -2.48 20.18
C ALA A 73 -3.08 -2.32 19.45
N PRO A 74 -2.77 -3.20 18.48
CA PRO A 74 -1.56 -3.06 17.68
C PRO A 74 -1.55 -1.76 16.87
N CYS A 75 -0.44 -1.02 16.95
CA CYS A 75 -0.29 0.26 16.27
C CYS A 75 1.08 0.39 15.60
N LEU A 76 1.23 1.43 14.77
CA LEU A 76 2.46 1.68 14.01
C LEU A 76 3.55 2.40 14.81
N HIS A 77 3.20 3.01 15.93
CA HIS A 77 4.09 3.85 16.72
C HIS A 77 4.27 3.30 18.14
N GLY A 78 5.17 3.90 18.91
CA GLY A 78 5.30 3.59 20.33
C GLY A 78 4.12 4.18 21.16
N PRO A 79 4.15 3.99 22.49
CA PRO A 79 3.14 4.56 23.37
C PRO A 79 3.13 6.09 23.26
N THR A 80 1.94 6.66 23.21
CA THR A 80 1.72 8.11 23.10
C THR A 80 0.44 8.51 23.82
N LEU A 81 0.37 9.77 24.27
CA LEU A 81 -0.86 10.37 24.80
C LEU A 81 -1.84 10.73 23.68
N GLU A 82 -1.31 10.99 22.47
CA GLU A 82 -2.08 11.30 21.27
C GLU A 82 -2.91 10.09 20.76
N PRO A 83 -3.86 10.30 19.85
CA PRO A 83 -4.56 9.20 19.18
C PRO A 83 -3.59 8.22 18.52
N MET A 84 -3.81 6.92 18.75
CA MET A 84 -2.96 5.88 18.17
C MET A 84 -3.31 5.62 16.71
N ASN A 85 -2.27 5.44 15.89
CA ASN A 85 -2.43 4.98 14.51
C ASN A 85 -2.55 3.45 14.48
N LEU A 86 -3.78 2.97 14.66
CA LEU A 86 -4.12 1.56 14.77
C LEU A 86 -4.06 0.88 13.42
N ILE A 87 -3.59 -0.37 13.39
CA ILE A 87 -3.65 -1.21 12.19
C ILE A 87 -5.05 -1.83 12.12
N LEU A 88 -5.81 -1.49 11.08
CA LEU A 88 -7.20 -1.94 10.93
C LEU A 88 -7.26 -3.25 10.17
N LYS A 89 -8.19 -4.12 10.59
CA LYS A 89 -8.51 -5.34 9.86
C LYS A 89 -9.32 -4.98 8.63
N GLY A 90 -8.89 -5.42 7.46
CA GLY A 90 -9.55 -5.13 6.19
C GLY A 90 -8.73 -5.60 5.01
N SER A 91 -9.23 -5.39 3.80
CA SER A 91 -8.49 -5.73 2.58
C SER A 91 -7.31 -4.76 2.36
N PRO A 92 -6.21 -5.22 1.74
CA PRO A 92 -5.08 -4.39 1.41
C PRO A 92 -5.49 -3.20 0.54
N MET A 93 -4.85 -2.08 0.80
CA MET A 93 -4.88 -0.88 -0.03
C MET A 93 -3.56 -0.75 -0.77
N TYR A 94 -3.58 0.02 -1.85
CA TYR A 94 -2.47 0.10 -2.79
C TYR A 94 -2.11 1.54 -3.10
N VAL A 95 -0.81 1.82 -3.10
CA VAL A 95 -0.21 2.98 -3.77
C VAL A 95 0.53 2.46 -4.99
N TYR A 96 0.33 3.10 -6.14
CA TYR A 96 1.08 2.80 -7.34
C TYR A 96 2.14 3.87 -7.57
N CYS A 97 3.31 3.44 -7.99
CA CYS A 97 4.46 4.30 -8.19
C CYS A 97 5.43 3.73 -9.22
N SER A 98 6.55 4.42 -9.40
CA SER A 98 7.70 3.91 -10.16
C SER A 98 8.40 2.75 -9.44
N PHE A 99 9.13 1.93 -10.18
CA PHE A 99 9.96 0.87 -9.61
C PHE A 99 11.01 1.42 -8.62
N GLU A 100 11.62 2.54 -8.97
CA GLU A 100 12.64 3.19 -8.16
C GLU A 100 12.08 3.66 -6.82
N GLU A 101 10.89 4.27 -6.83
CA GLU A 101 10.19 4.69 -5.62
C GLU A 101 9.78 3.49 -4.76
N MET A 102 9.16 2.48 -5.37
CA MET A 102 8.80 1.23 -4.68
C MET A 102 10.01 0.61 -3.98
N ARG A 103 11.16 0.51 -4.65
CA ARG A 103 12.38 -0.07 -4.08
C ARG A 103 12.95 0.75 -2.93
N SER A 104 12.89 2.08 -3.05
CA SER A 104 13.28 3.00 -1.98
C SER A 104 12.40 2.80 -0.73
N CYS A 105 11.09 2.74 -0.91
CA CYS A 105 10.13 2.49 0.17
C CYS A 105 10.29 1.10 0.78
N ALA A 106 10.47 0.05 -0.03
CA ALA A 106 10.70 -1.31 0.45
C ALA A 106 11.95 -1.40 1.35
N THR A 107 12.99 -0.64 1.05
CA THR A 107 14.20 -0.58 1.89
C THR A 107 13.92 0.05 3.25
N LYS A 108 13.06 1.08 3.28
CA LYS A 108 12.61 1.74 4.52
C LYS A 108 11.57 0.94 5.29
N ARG A 109 10.85 0.04 4.61
CA ARG A 109 9.72 -0.77 5.12
C ARG A 109 8.46 0.00 5.48
N PHE A 110 8.51 1.32 5.37
CA PHE A 110 7.38 2.22 5.55
C PHE A 110 7.19 3.04 4.28
N TYR A 111 5.94 3.35 4.01
CA TYR A 111 5.59 4.37 3.04
C TYR A 111 5.22 5.64 3.79
N GLU A 112 5.94 6.72 3.50
CA GLU A 112 5.67 8.06 4.01
C GLU A 112 5.03 8.86 2.87
N GLY A 113 3.76 9.23 3.03
CA GLY A 113 2.93 9.88 2.01
C GLY A 113 3.28 11.33 1.71
N ILE A 114 4.54 11.74 1.87
CA ILE A 114 5.01 13.10 1.60
C ILE A 114 5.49 13.15 0.15
N SER A 115 4.60 13.49 -0.78
CA SER A 115 4.94 13.71 -2.18
C SER A 115 4.52 15.09 -2.64
N ASN A 116 5.45 15.83 -3.25
CA ASN A 116 5.18 17.10 -3.92
C ASN A 116 4.14 16.97 -5.06
N ARG A 117 3.88 15.74 -5.53
CA ARG A 117 2.90 15.42 -6.59
C ARG A 117 1.57 14.88 -6.06
N GLY A 118 1.39 14.86 -4.73
CA GLY A 118 0.28 14.19 -4.07
C GLY A 118 0.44 12.66 -4.10
N VAL A 119 -0.32 11.98 -3.25
CA VAL A 119 -0.39 10.51 -3.21
C VAL A 119 -1.85 10.10 -3.38
N VAL A 120 -2.07 9.02 -4.14
CA VAL A 120 -3.37 8.38 -4.25
C VAL A 120 -3.26 6.95 -3.74
N ILE A 121 -4.02 6.67 -2.69
CA ILE A 121 -4.25 5.33 -2.16
C ILE A 121 -5.52 4.80 -2.81
N CYS A 122 -5.56 3.52 -3.18
CA CYS A 122 -6.78 2.95 -3.76
C CYS A 122 -6.99 1.49 -3.38
N THR A 123 -8.19 1.00 -3.67
CA THR A 123 -8.56 -0.41 -3.47
C THR A 123 -8.45 -1.24 -4.75
N VAL A 124 -7.84 -0.70 -5.82
CA VAL A 124 -7.63 -1.44 -7.06
C VAL A 124 -6.46 -2.41 -6.86
N PRO A 125 -6.66 -3.73 -6.94
CA PRO A 125 -5.56 -4.68 -6.83
C PRO A 125 -4.68 -4.67 -8.09
N PRO A 126 -3.38 -4.97 -7.97
CA PRO A 126 -2.43 -4.90 -9.09
C PRO A 126 -2.69 -5.95 -10.18
N TYR A 127 -3.52 -6.96 -9.89
CA TYR A 127 -3.97 -8.00 -10.81
C TYR A 127 -5.40 -7.77 -11.32
N ALA A 128 -6.01 -6.60 -11.11
CA ALA A 128 -7.39 -6.34 -11.49
C ALA A 128 -7.65 -6.63 -12.99
N GLU A 129 -8.60 -7.53 -13.26
CA GLU A 129 -9.07 -7.78 -14.61
C GLU A 129 -9.96 -6.65 -15.11
N GLY A 130 -9.88 -6.35 -16.41
CA GLY A 130 -10.66 -5.29 -17.04
C GLY A 130 -10.18 -3.86 -16.75
N VAL A 131 -9.24 -3.67 -15.81
CA VAL A 131 -8.61 -2.38 -15.52
C VAL A 131 -7.32 -2.25 -16.34
N THR A 132 -7.26 -1.20 -17.15
CA THR A 132 -6.07 -0.89 -17.95
C THR A 132 -5.19 0.13 -17.25
N ARG A 133 -3.95 0.26 -17.75
CA ARG A 133 -3.04 1.31 -17.30
C ARG A 133 -3.59 2.71 -17.58
N ASP A 134 -4.29 2.89 -18.70
CA ASP A 134 -4.92 4.16 -19.07
C ASP A 134 -6.07 4.51 -18.12
N ASP A 135 -6.90 3.52 -17.75
CA ASP A 135 -7.96 3.70 -16.75
C ASP A 135 -7.38 4.15 -15.41
N MET A 136 -6.32 3.47 -14.94
CA MET A 136 -5.64 3.83 -13.69
C MET A 136 -5.01 5.22 -13.74
N ASN A 137 -4.41 5.60 -14.86
CA ASN A 137 -3.85 6.94 -15.02
C ASN A 137 -4.94 8.01 -14.88
N VAL A 138 -6.09 7.81 -15.53
CA VAL A 138 -7.22 8.72 -15.46
C VAL A 138 -7.78 8.78 -14.03
N TRP A 139 -8.04 7.63 -13.42
CA TRP A 139 -8.66 7.57 -12.09
C TRP A 139 -7.77 8.17 -10.99
N GLN A 140 -6.46 7.97 -11.04
CA GLN A 140 -5.55 8.62 -10.09
C GLN A 140 -5.52 10.13 -10.29
N ASN A 141 -5.40 10.60 -11.54
CA ASN A 141 -5.37 12.04 -11.82
C ASN A 141 -6.71 12.75 -11.54
N GLN A 142 -7.83 12.02 -11.54
CA GLN A 142 -9.13 12.52 -11.07
C GLN A 142 -9.17 12.68 -9.55
N ALA A 143 -8.58 11.76 -8.80
CA ALA A 143 -8.53 11.82 -7.34
C ALA A 143 -7.54 12.89 -6.85
N CYS A 144 -6.37 12.98 -7.47
CA CYS A 144 -5.37 14.00 -7.19
C CYS A 144 -4.61 14.37 -8.48
N VAL A 145 -4.69 15.65 -8.86
CA VAL A 145 -4.13 16.13 -10.12
C VAL A 145 -2.60 15.97 -10.13
N ASN A 146 -2.06 15.46 -11.23
CA ASN A 146 -0.62 15.24 -11.48
C ASN A 146 0.04 14.10 -10.69
N THR A 147 -0.70 13.31 -9.92
CA THR A 147 -0.13 12.14 -9.21
C THR A 147 0.44 11.11 -10.17
N CYS A 148 -0.20 10.89 -11.32
CA CYS A 148 0.27 9.93 -12.33
C CYS A 148 0.69 10.66 -13.62
N SER A 149 1.69 11.52 -13.50
CA SER A 149 2.21 12.35 -14.61
C SER A 149 3.46 11.77 -15.28
N GLY A 150 4.17 10.88 -14.58
CA GLY A 150 5.32 10.15 -15.08
C GLY A 150 4.93 8.88 -15.86
N LYS A 151 5.76 8.54 -16.85
CA LYS A 151 5.55 7.37 -17.71
C LYS A 151 5.51 6.05 -16.93
N ASN A 152 6.23 5.98 -15.82
CA ASN A 152 6.48 4.76 -15.04
C ASN A 152 5.70 4.72 -13.72
N ASP A 153 4.86 5.71 -13.44
CA ASP A 153 4.21 5.89 -12.12
C ASP A 153 3.17 4.80 -11.78
N LEU A 154 2.90 3.86 -12.71
CA LEU A 154 2.01 2.71 -12.53
C LEU A 154 2.73 1.38 -12.77
N ASP A 155 4.07 1.35 -12.77
CA ASP A 155 4.84 0.12 -12.99
C ASP A 155 4.87 -0.78 -11.78
N ALA A 156 4.86 -0.17 -10.59
CA ALA A 156 4.98 -0.85 -9.32
C ALA A 156 3.80 -0.54 -8.41
N TYR A 157 3.60 -1.41 -7.42
CA TYR A 157 2.65 -1.20 -6.35
C TYR A 157 3.33 -1.40 -4.99
N ILE A 158 2.77 -0.72 -3.99
CA ILE A 158 3.04 -0.90 -2.57
C ILE A 158 1.69 -1.25 -1.93
N ALA A 159 1.63 -2.39 -1.25
CA ALA A 159 0.46 -2.87 -0.55
C ALA A 159 0.66 -2.74 0.97
N PHE A 160 -0.41 -2.36 1.66
CA PHE A 160 -0.46 -2.20 3.10
C PHE A 160 -1.89 -2.40 3.61
N LEU A 161 -2.05 -2.65 4.91
CA LEU A 161 -3.36 -2.65 5.55
C LEU A 161 -3.77 -1.24 5.95
N PRO A 162 -5.08 -0.91 5.88
CA PRO A 162 -5.55 0.40 6.29
C PRO A 162 -5.23 0.67 7.76
N THR A 163 -4.98 1.93 8.08
CA THR A 163 -4.73 2.38 9.44
C THR A 163 -5.81 3.37 9.88
N SER A 164 -5.94 3.62 11.18
CA SER A 164 -6.93 4.59 11.68
C SER A 164 -6.68 6.01 11.14
N SER A 165 -5.44 6.38 10.82
CA SER A 165 -5.14 7.65 10.15
C SER A 165 -5.81 7.79 8.78
N LEU A 166 -6.13 6.68 8.10
CA LEU A 166 -6.84 6.73 6.81
C LEU A 166 -8.35 6.97 6.94
N GLN A 167 -8.88 7.01 8.16
CA GLN A 167 -10.28 7.35 8.43
C GLN A 167 -10.49 8.86 8.61
N GLU A 168 -9.43 9.67 8.47
CA GLU A 168 -9.50 11.12 8.62
C GLU A 168 -10.32 11.78 7.50
N SER A 169 -11.14 12.76 7.89
CA SER A 169 -12.14 13.40 7.02
C SER A 169 -11.56 14.40 6.01
N SER A 170 -10.27 14.72 6.09
CA SER A 170 -9.62 15.71 5.21
C SER A 170 -9.21 15.12 3.85
N TYR A 171 -9.38 13.82 3.64
CA TYR A 171 -8.96 13.15 2.42
C TYR A 171 -9.98 13.33 1.31
N TRP A 172 -9.51 13.46 0.07
CA TRP A 172 -10.42 13.46 -1.08
C TRP A 172 -10.79 12.03 -1.43
N HIS A 173 -12.09 11.74 -1.41
CA HIS A 173 -12.64 10.42 -1.71
C HIS A 173 -13.29 10.43 -3.09
N THR A 174 -12.84 9.54 -3.97
CA THR A 174 -13.45 9.30 -5.28
C THR A 174 -13.75 7.82 -5.47
N LYS A 175 -14.83 7.49 -6.18
CA LYS A 175 -15.19 6.11 -6.51
C LYS A 175 -15.30 5.92 -8.01
N ASN A 176 -14.74 4.83 -8.52
CA ASN A 176 -14.89 4.38 -9.89
C ASN A 176 -15.38 2.93 -9.88
N GLY A 177 -16.69 2.74 -10.03
CA GLY A 177 -17.33 1.43 -9.85
C GLY A 177 -17.19 0.92 -8.42
N ILE A 178 -16.58 -0.26 -8.26
CA ILE A 178 -16.33 -0.88 -6.94
C ILE A 178 -15.05 -0.35 -6.26
N TYR A 179 -14.22 0.39 -6.98
CA TYR A 179 -12.93 0.83 -6.48
C TYR A 179 -13.02 2.21 -5.84
N SER A 180 -12.37 2.36 -4.69
CA SER A 180 -12.25 3.62 -3.98
C SER A 180 -10.83 4.17 -4.12
N PHE A 181 -10.73 5.49 -4.21
CA PHE A 181 -9.50 6.26 -4.30
C PHE A 181 -9.53 7.32 -3.20
N LEU A 182 -8.44 7.41 -2.46
CA LEU A 182 -8.21 8.35 -1.37
C LEU A 182 -6.98 9.18 -1.73
N ALA A 183 -7.10 10.50 -1.68
CA ALA A 183 -5.95 11.38 -1.77
C ALA A 183 -5.81 12.16 -0.46
N PRO A 184 -4.81 11.81 0.37
CA PRO A 184 -4.45 12.62 1.53
C PRO A 184 -4.10 14.05 1.13
N SER A 185 -4.39 15.02 2.00
CA SER A 185 -4.01 16.40 1.76
C SER A 185 -2.48 16.55 1.81
N GLN A 186 -1.91 17.56 1.15
CA GLN A 186 -0.45 17.79 1.18
C GLN A 186 0.08 18.13 2.59
N THR A 187 -0.80 18.52 3.51
CA THR A 187 -0.46 18.82 4.90
C THR A 187 -0.59 17.61 5.83
N ASP A 188 -1.38 16.61 5.43
CA ASP A 188 -1.68 15.44 6.25
C ASP A 188 -0.84 14.26 5.74
N ALA A 189 0.40 14.19 6.22
CA ALA A 189 1.28 13.07 5.92
C ALA A 189 0.70 11.78 6.51
N PHE A 190 0.45 10.77 5.67
CA PHE A 190 0.12 9.43 6.16
C PHE A 190 1.37 8.56 6.20
N CYS A 191 1.40 7.60 7.12
CA CYS A 191 2.44 6.60 7.22
C CYS A 191 1.81 5.23 7.38
N CYS A 192 2.30 4.25 6.62
CA CYS A 192 1.91 2.85 6.75
C CYS A 192 3.11 1.91 6.67
N GLU A 193 3.02 0.79 7.38
CA GLU A 193 3.95 -0.33 7.22
C GLU A 193 3.60 -1.10 5.94
N ILE A 194 4.61 -1.40 5.16
CA ILE A 194 4.46 -2.10 3.88
C ILE A 194 4.40 -3.61 4.15
N LEU A 195 3.39 -4.28 3.63
CA LEU A 195 3.30 -5.75 3.71
C LEU A 195 3.81 -6.43 2.43
N CYS A 196 3.61 -5.81 1.27
CA CYS A 196 4.04 -6.38 0.01
C CYS A 196 4.35 -5.29 -1.02
N VAL A 197 5.33 -5.57 -1.88
CA VAL A 197 5.66 -4.74 -3.04
C VAL A 197 5.76 -5.59 -4.28
N GLY A 198 5.57 -4.98 -5.45
CA GLY A 198 5.76 -5.72 -6.69
C GLY A 198 5.37 -4.95 -7.93
N ARG A 199 5.23 -5.68 -9.04
CA ARG A 199 4.84 -5.13 -10.34
C ARG A 199 3.32 -5.05 -10.46
N ALA A 200 2.82 -3.94 -10.98
CA ALA A 200 1.42 -3.83 -11.39
C ALA A 200 1.19 -4.55 -12.74
N LEU A 201 0.16 -5.39 -12.82
CA LEU A 201 -0.15 -6.23 -13.99
C LEU A 201 -1.33 -5.69 -14.81
N PHE A 202 -1.51 -4.37 -14.82
CA PHE A 202 -2.53 -3.70 -15.63
C PHE A 202 -2.28 -3.88 -17.12
N GLU A 203 -3.35 -3.99 -17.91
CA GLU A 203 -3.20 -4.10 -19.36
C GLU A 203 -2.75 -2.78 -19.98
N ASP A 204 -1.76 -2.86 -20.85
CA ASP A 204 -1.38 -1.76 -21.74
C ASP A 204 -2.07 -1.96 -23.10
N ARG A 205 -3.26 -1.36 -23.26
CA ARG A 205 -4.01 -1.42 -24.53
C ARG A 205 -3.22 -0.79 -25.67
N SER A 206 -2.48 0.29 -25.41
CA SER A 206 -1.66 0.96 -26.41
C SER A 206 -0.59 0.03 -27.00
N ARG A 207 0.00 -0.83 -26.18
CA ARG A 207 0.99 -1.83 -26.62
C ARG A 207 0.34 -2.96 -27.40
N LYS A 208 -0.82 -3.47 -26.97
CA LYS A 208 -1.59 -4.49 -27.71
C LYS A 208 -2.00 -3.99 -29.11
N GLU A 209 -2.50 -2.77 -29.23
CA GLU A 209 -2.87 -2.17 -30.52
C GLU A 209 -1.66 -1.94 -31.42
N LYS A 210 -0.53 -1.44 -30.89
CA LYS A 210 0.72 -1.30 -31.65
C LYS A 210 1.24 -2.64 -32.16
N LEU A 211 1.25 -3.68 -31.32
CA LEU A 211 1.65 -5.04 -31.71
C LEU A 211 0.73 -5.61 -32.78
N ARG A 212 -0.60 -5.47 -32.61
CA ARG A 212 -1.58 -5.88 -33.62
C ARG A 212 -1.34 -5.17 -34.95
N ASN A 213 -1.12 -3.85 -34.93
CA ASN A 213 -0.85 -3.07 -36.12
C ASN A 213 0.49 -3.44 -36.79
N CYS A 214 1.53 -3.74 -36.01
CA CYS A 214 2.80 -4.25 -36.52
C CYS A 214 2.66 -5.64 -37.17
N LEU A 215 1.94 -6.56 -36.52
CA LEU A 215 1.67 -7.89 -37.06
C LEU A 215 0.85 -7.83 -38.35
N LEU A 216 -0.18 -6.98 -38.41
CA LEU A 216 -0.95 -6.73 -39.62
C LEU A 216 -0.09 -6.15 -40.75
N LYS A 217 0.81 -5.22 -40.45
CA LYS A 217 1.78 -4.70 -41.45
C LYS A 217 2.72 -5.78 -41.96
N LEU A 218 3.25 -6.64 -41.07
CA LEU A 218 4.13 -7.76 -41.45
C LEU A 218 3.41 -8.79 -42.32
N LEU A 219 2.17 -9.14 -41.98
CA LEU A 219 1.33 -10.04 -42.76
C LEU A 219 1.04 -9.47 -44.16
N ASN A 220 0.67 -8.19 -44.25
CA ASN A 220 0.44 -7.52 -45.52
C ASN A 220 1.72 -7.40 -46.38
N TYR A 221 2.89 -7.22 -45.77
CA TYR A 221 4.16 -7.20 -46.48
C TYR A 221 4.52 -8.57 -47.05
N ARG A 222 4.31 -9.66 -46.28
CA ARG A 222 4.51 -11.03 -46.77
C ARG A 222 3.56 -11.42 -47.90
N LEU A 223 2.30 -11.00 -47.82
CA LEU A 223 1.32 -11.24 -48.89
C LEU A 223 1.72 -10.54 -50.20
N LYS A 224 2.28 -9.33 -50.14
CA LYS A 224 2.79 -8.60 -51.32
C LYS A 224 4.06 -9.19 -51.94
N LEU A 225 4.76 -10.09 -51.26
CA LEU A 225 5.93 -10.79 -51.78
C LEU A 225 5.58 -12.13 -52.44
N LEU A 226 4.33 -12.58 -52.29
CA LEU A 226 3.82 -13.86 -52.81
C LEU A 226 2.97 -13.69 -54.08
N PHE A 227 2.75 -12.44 -54.53
CA PHE A 227 2.06 -12.05 -55.76
C PHE A 227 2.87 -10.97 -56.47
#